data_AF-A0A8T3Q3L7-F1
#
_entry.id   AF-A0A8T3Q3L7-F1
#
_cell.length_a   1.000
_cell.length_b   1.000
_cell.length_c   1.000
_cell.angle_alpha   90.00
_cell.angle_beta   90.00
_cell.angle_gamma   90.00
#
_symmetry.space_group_name_H-M   'P 1'
#
loop_
_entity.id
_entity.type
_entity.pdbx_description
1 polymer ?
#
loop_
_entity_poly.entity_id
_entity_poly.type
_entity_poly.pdbx_seq_one_letter_code
_entity_poly.pdbx_strand_id
1 'polypeptide(L)'
;MDPRRALGALGSAIDAEVWRADRAGTRVGAALVLGMAVILWLLGRSVPALAWLDHLPWFIPTVLIVAAGAIAVAAMPMLMLPRRFLDAWVAYAFLAIDARVVWRRSTGEPFPETPDAVERWLARDPGEHRLMRASLLVGQGRPREAGDILAAVEPADQAEAFLHAQLSWLAAFMSERDDPALFEHLRAAAVGFGTAGRARQVADASVEMLVAVRTVALEGDWIEPLVRARRSLGDLARDVAFRHMFLPRLRHYGTVAALVGVGLIAVQISLGSP
;
A
#
# COMPACT_ATOMS: atom_id res chain seq x y z
N MET A 1 -19.91 4.88 17.22
CA MET A 1 -18.62 4.15 17.22
C MET A 1 -17.53 5.19 17.43
N ASP A 2 -16.54 4.94 18.30
CA ASP A 2 -15.44 5.89 18.56
C ASP A 2 -14.66 6.12 17.25
N PRO A 3 -14.60 7.36 16.70
CA PRO A 3 -13.93 7.65 15.43
C PRO A 3 -12.41 7.42 15.49
N ARG A 4 -11.79 7.33 16.68
CA ARG A 4 -10.41 6.85 16.83
C ARG A 4 -10.28 5.38 16.43
N ARG A 5 -11.32 4.58 16.67
CA ARG A 5 -11.39 3.20 16.18
C ARG A 5 -11.63 3.13 14.68
N ALA A 6 -12.14 4.16 14.01
CA ALA A 6 -12.46 4.10 12.58
C ALA A 6 -11.22 4.11 11.68
N LEU A 7 -10.21 4.96 11.97
CA LEU A 7 -8.93 4.94 11.24
C LEU A 7 -8.16 3.63 11.49
N GLY A 8 -8.13 3.17 12.74
CA GLY A 8 -7.58 1.86 13.10
C GLY A 8 -8.37 0.68 12.49
N ALA A 9 -9.70 0.80 12.39
CA ALA A 9 -10.58 -0.19 11.78
C ALA A 9 -10.38 -0.26 10.26
N LEU A 10 -10.17 0.87 9.58
CA LEU A 10 -9.86 0.87 8.15
C LEU A 10 -8.52 0.19 7.89
N GLY A 11 -7.47 0.55 8.65
CA GLY A 11 -6.16 -0.10 8.56
C GLY A 11 -6.23 -1.60 8.85
N SER A 12 -6.86 -2.00 9.95
CA SER A 12 -7.00 -3.42 10.32
C SER A 12 -7.91 -4.21 9.39
N ALA A 13 -8.95 -3.61 8.79
CA ALA A 13 -9.79 -4.26 7.79
C ALA A 13 -9.02 -4.52 6.49
N ILE A 14 -8.20 -3.55 6.07
CA ILE A 14 -7.28 -3.70 4.93
C ILE A 14 -6.26 -4.81 5.22
N ASP A 15 -5.61 -4.77 6.38
CA ASP A 15 -4.59 -5.76 6.77
C ASP A 15 -5.18 -7.17 6.89
N ALA A 16 -6.38 -7.30 7.45
CA ALA A 16 -7.06 -8.60 7.60
C ALA A 16 -7.42 -9.22 6.24
N GLU A 17 -7.83 -8.42 5.25
CA GLU A 17 -8.08 -8.90 3.89
C GLU A 17 -6.79 -9.19 3.13
N VAL A 18 -5.76 -8.34 3.24
CA VAL A 18 -4.44 -8.59 2.65
C VAL A 18 -3.85 -9.88 3.21
N TRP A 19 -3.95 -10.12 4.51
CA TRP A 19 -3.45 -11.34 5.14
C TRP A 19 -4.25 -12.60 4.78
N ARG A 20 -5.57 -12.47 4.56
CA ARG A 20 -6.40 -13.56 4.03
C ARG A 20 -6.02 -13.90 2.61
N ALA A 21 -5.85 -12.89 1.75
CA ALA A 21 -5.43 -13.07 0.36
C ALA A 21 -4.01 -13.60 0.24
N ASP A 22 -3.10 -13.16 1.10
CA ASP A 22 -1.72 -13.66 1.16
C ASP A 22 -1.70 -15.15 1.51
N ARG A 23 -2.34 -15.57 2.60
CA ARG A 23 -2.39 -17.00 2.96
C ARG A 23 -3.08 -17.88 1.92
N ALA A 24 -4.16 -17.40 1.30
CA ALA A 24 -4.82 -18.11 0.21
C ALA A 24 -3.89 -18.22 -1.02
N GLY A 25 -3.26 -17.10 -1.41
CA GLY A 25 -2.33 -17.03 -2.53
C GLY A 25 -1.06 -17.84 -2.32
N THR A 26 -0.49 -17.90 -1.10
CA THR A 26 0.66 -18.74 -0.78
C THR A 26 0.30 -20.23 -0.90
N ARG A 27 -0.88 -20.64 -0.41
CA ARG A 27 -1.32 -22.05 -0.51
C ARG A 27 -1.56 -22.47 -1.96
N VAL A 28 -2.25 -21.63 -2.73
CA VAL A 28 -2.55 -21.88 -4.14
C VAL A 28 -1.28 -21.81 -4.99
N GLY A 29 -0.41 -20.82 -4.72
CA GLY A 29 0.90 -20.70 -5.34
C GLY A 29 1.78 -21.92 -5.06
N ALA A 30 1.85 -22.37 -3.81
CA ALA A 30 2.60 -23.59 -3.45
C ALA A 30 2.03 -24.83 -4.16
N ALA A 31 0.70 -24.97 -4.23
CA ALA A 31 0.06 -26.06 -4.95
C ALA A 31 0.32 -26.01 -6.47
N LEU A 32 0.35 -24.82 -7.07
CA LEU A 32 0.71 -24.61 -8.48
C LEU A 32 2.18 -24.92 -8.75
N VAL A 33 3.09 -24.48 -7.89
CA VAL A 33 4.53 -24.81 -8.00
C VAL A 33 4.74 -26.31 -7.87
N LEU A 34 4.10 -26.94 -6.89
CA LEU A 34 4.17 -28.39 -6.69
C LEU A 34 3.58 -29.13 -7.91
N GLY A 35 2.41 -28.71 -8.39
CA GLY A 35 1.75 -29.28 -9.56
C GLY A 35 2.57 -29.12 -10.84
N MET A 36 3.18 -27.95 -11.04
CA MET A 36 4.04 -27.68 -12.19
C MET A 36 5.35 -28.49 -12.12
N ALA A 37 5.96 -28.62 -10.94
CA ALA A 37 7.10 -29.50 -10.72
C ALA A 37 6.76 -30.97 -11.01
N VAL A 38 5.57 -31.44 -10.61
CA VAL A 38 5.09 -32.80 -10.90
C VAL A 38 4.82 -32.98 -12.40
N ILE A 39 4.15 -32.05 -13.07
CA ILE A 39 3.88 -32.11 -14.51
C ILE A 39 5.19 -32.13 -15.32
N LEU A 40 6.18 -31.32 -14.93
CA LEU A 40 7.46 -31.26 -15.62
C LEU A 40 8.33 -32.50 -15.34
N TRP A 41 8.26 -33.06 -14.14
CA TRP A 41 8.87 -34.35 -13.84
C TRP A 41 8.24 -35.49 -14.67
N LEU A 42 6.92 -35.47 -14.84
CA LEU A 42 6.20 -36.41 -15.70
C LEU A 42 6.56 -36.19 -17.19
N LEU A 43 6.64 -34.94 -17.66
CA LEU A 43 7.02 -34.61 -19.04
C LEU A 43 8.48 -35.00 -19.34
N GLY A 44 9.41 -34.75 -18.41
CA GLY A 44 10.81 -35.15 -18.54
C GLY A 44 11.00 -36.66 -18.57
N ARG A 45 10.07 -37.44 -18.00
CA ARG A 45 10.05 -38.90 -18.12
C ARG A 45 9.32 -39.45 -19.34
N SER A 46 8.39 -38.69 -19.91
CA SER A 46 7.41 -39.21 -20.88
C SER A 46 7.62 -38.70 -22.30
N VAL A 47 8.43 -37.67 -22.52
CA VAL A 47 8.55 -36.99 -23.82
C VAL A 47 9.99 -37.05 -24.36
N PRO A 48 10.30 -37.95 -25.31
CA PRO A 48 11.55 -37.93 -26.07
C PRO A 48 11.76 -36.64 -26.88
N ALA A 49 10.69 -35.86 -27.12
CA ALA A 49 10.74 -34.59 -27.85
C ALA A 49 11.41 -33.44 -27.07
N LEU A 50 11.79 -33.65 -25.80
CA LEU A 50 12.68 -32.76 -25.06
C LEU A 50 14.16 -33.13 -25.23
N ALA A 51 14.52 -34.00 -26.18
CA ALA A 51 15.92 -34.35 -26.47
C ALA A 51 16.82 -33.13 -26.80
N TRP A 52 16.25 -32.01 -27.25
CA TRP A 52 17.01 -30.76 -27.42
C TRP A 52 17.44 -30.11 -26.10
N LEU A 53 16.78 -30.43 -24.97
CA LEU A 53 17.23 -30.09 -23.63
C LEU A 53 18.38 -30.98 -23.17
N ASP A 54 18.66 -32.13 -23.80
CA ASP A 54 19.82 -32.96 -23.46
C ASP A 54 21.15 -32.23 -23.75
N HIS A 55 21.12 -31.20 -24.60
CA HIS A 55 22.28 -30.35 -24.92
C HIS A 55 22.38 -29.11 -24.03
N LEU A 56 21.30 -28.75 -23.35
CA LEU A 56 21.30 -27.70 -22.34
C LEU A 56 21.68 -28.37 -21.02
N PRO A 57 22.65 -27.84 -20.27
CA PRO A 57 22.87 -28.36 -18.93
C PRO A 57 21.54 -28.20 -18.15
N TRP A 58 20.99 -29.34 -17.72
CA TRP A 58 19.65 -29.54 -17.17
C TRP A 58 19.27 -28.60 -16.00
N PHE A 59 20.24 -27.86 -15.46
CA PHE A 59 20.01 -26.77 -14.51
C PHE A 59 19.24 -25.59 -15.13
N ILE A 60 19.38 -25.31 -16.44
CA ILE A 60 18.74 -24.16 -17.08
C ILE A 60 17.20 -24.28 -17.07
N PRO A 61 16.59 -25.41 -17.50
CA PRO A 61 15.15 -25.63 -17.33
C PRO A 61 14.72 -25.54 -15.87
N THR A 62 15.48 -26.15 -14.96
CA THR A 62 15.16 -26.21 -13.53
C THR A 62 15.11 -24.80 -12.91
N VAL A 63 16.09 -23.96 -13.20
CA VAL A 63 16.14 -22.56 -12.73
C VAL A 63 14.99 -21.74 -13.32
N LEU A 64 14.66 -21.91 -14.60
CA LEU A 64 13.53 -21.22 -15.23
C LEU A 64 12.18 -21.62 -14.61
N ILE A 65 12.01 -22.89 -14.27
CA ILE A 65 10.79 -23.40 -13.63
C ILE A 65 10.66 -22.85 -12.21
N VAL A 66 11.74 -22.86 -11.43
CA VAL A 66 11.76 -22.30 -10.07
C VAL A 66 11.49 -20.79 -10.11
N ALA A 67 12.07 -20.07 -11.06
CA ALA A 67 11.83 -18.64 -11.26
C ALA A 67 10.38 -18.34 -11.67
N ALA A 68 9.83 -19.07 -12.65
CA ALA A 68 8.45 -18.93 -13.09
C ALA A 68 7.46 -19.27 -11.96
N GLY A 69 7.74 -20.33 -11.19
CA GLY A 69 6.97 -20.72 -10.02
C GLY A 69 6.96 -19.66 -8.93
N ALA A 70 8.11 -19.06 -8.63
CA ALA A 70 8.20 -17.98 -7.65
C ALA A 70 7.48 -16.70 -8.10
N ILE A 71 7.52 -16.37 -9.39
CA ILE A 71 6.73 -15.27 -9.97
C ILE A 71 5.23 -15.56 -9.83
N ALA A 72 4.79 -16.80 -10.12
CA ALA A 72 3.40 -17.20 -9.97
C ALA A 72 2.93 -17.11 -8.51
N VAL A 73 3.73 -17.61 -7.56
CA VAL A 73 3.45 -17.48 -6.11
C VAL A 73 3.38 -16.02 -5.68
N ALA A 74 4.28 -15.17 -6.16
CA ALA A 74 4.31 -13.74 -5.84
C ALA A 74 3.09 -12.98 -6.39
N ALA A 75 2.59 -13.37 -7.56
CA ALA A 75 1.46 -12.72 -8.23
C ALA A 75 0.10 -13.25 -7.75
N MET A 76 0.02 -14.50 -7.30
CA MET A 76 -1.24 -15.17 -6.92
C MET A 76 -2.06 -14.42 -5.87
N PRO A 77 -1.50 -13.94 -4.74
CA PRO A 77 -2.27 -13.17 -3.76
C PRO A 77 -3.00 -11.96 -4.36
N MET A 78 -2.40 -11.30 -5.36
CA MET A 78 -3.01 -10.15 -6.04
C MET A 78 -4.08 -10.57 -7.05
N LEU A 79 -3.89 -11.71 -7.72
CA LEU A 79 -4.87 -12.27 -8.67
C LEU A 79 -6.11 -12.85 -7.97
N MET A 80 -5.98 -13.26 -6.71
CA MET A 80 -7.09 -13.78 -5.92
C MET A 80 -7.97 -12.68 -5.27
N LEU A 81 -7.50 -11.44 -5.25
CA LEU A 81 -8.28 -10.32 -4.72
C LEU A 81 -9.37 -9.90 -5.72
N PRO A 82 -10.63 -9.68 -5.27
CA PRO A 82 -11.64 -9.06 -6.11
C PRO A 82 -11.11 -7.72 -6.65
N ARG A 83 -11.32 -7.44 -7.93
CA ARG A 83 -10.81 -6.23 -8.59
C ARG A 83 -11.15 -4.94 -7.84
N ARG A 84 -12.37 -4.85 -7.29
CA ARG A 84 -12.81 -3.74 -6.44
C ARG A 84 -11.93 -3.52 -5.21
N PHE A 85 -11.49 -4.60 -4.57
CA PHE A 85 -10.63 -4.53 -3.39
C PHE A 85 -9.21 -4.13 -3.79
N LEU A 86 -8.68 -4.70 -4.88
CA LEU A 86 -7.38 -4.32 -5.41
C LEU A 86 -7.36 -2.82 -5.77
N ASP A 87 -8.39 -2.33 -6.42
CA ASP A 87 -8.55 -0.91 -6.77
C ASP A 87 -8.56 -0.02 -5.51
N ALA A 88 -9.35 -0.40 -4.49
CA ALA A 88 -9.40 0.31 -3.22
C ALA A 88 -8.04 0.34 -2.50
N TRP A 89 -7.37 -0.82 -2.41
CA TRP A 89 -6.06 -0.95 -1.77
C TRP A 89 -4.99 -0.13 -2.49
N VAL A 90 -4.98 -0.14 -3.83
CA VAL A 90 -4.05 0.66 -4.64
C VAL A 90 -4.23 2.15 -4.39
N ALA A 91 -5.47 2.65 -4.27
CA ALA A 91 -5.72 4.04 -3.93
C ALA A 91 -5.23 4.40 -2.52
N TYR A 92 -5.58 3.58 -1.53
CA TYR A 92 -5.12 3.76 -0.14
C TYR A 92 -3.60 3.85 -0.06
N ALA A 93 -2.92 2.89 -0.69
CA ALA A 93 -1.48 2.78 -0.58
C ALA A 93 -0.75 3.85 -1.41
N PHE A 94 -1.33 4.34 -2.52
CA PHE A 94 -0.85 5.56 -3.19
C PHE A 94 -0.87 6.77 -2.25
N LEU A 95 -2.00 7.03 -1.59
CA LEU A 95 -2.17 8.19 -0.71
C LEU A 95 -1.25 8.10 0.52
N ALA A 96 -1.07 6.91 1.08
CA ALA A 96 -0.11 6.68 2.16
C ALA A 96 1.34 6.98 1.75
N ILE A 97 1.74 6.62 0.52
CA ILE A 97 3.07 6.94 -0.01
C ILE A 97 3.21 8.44 -0.27
N ASP A 98 2.20 9.07 -0.87
CA ASP A 98 2.21 10.51 -1.15
C ASP A 98 2.34 11.32 0.15
N ALA A 99 1.62 10.94 1.21
CA ALA A 99 1.76 11.54 2.53
C ALA A 99 3.20 11.46 3.09
N ARG A 100 3.89 10.32 2.92
CA ARG A 100 5.31 10.19 3.32
C ARG A 100 6.24 11.06 2.48
N VAL A 101 5.93 11.24 1.20
CA VAL A 101 6.69 12.13 0.31
C VAL A 101 6.50 13.59 0.72
N VAL A 102 5.26 14.01 0.99
CA VAL A 102 4.95 15.36 1.49
C VAL A 102 5.67 15.60 2.81
N TRP A 103 5.57 14.67 3.77
CA TRP A 103 6.29 14.73 5.03
C TRP A 103 7.79 14.99 4.86
N ARG A 104 8.46 14.18 4.03
CA ARG A 104 9.90 14.32 3.80
C ARG A 104 10.26 15.62 3.12
N ARG A 105 9.39 16.12 2.23
CA ARG A 105 9.60 17.41 1.56
C ARG A 105 9.46 18.58 2.53
N SER A 106 8.52 18.49 3.47
CA SER A 106 8.24 19.54 4.45
C SER A 106 9.22 19.55 5.64
N THR A 107 9.66 18.38 6.10
CA THR A 107 10.50 18.25 7.31
C THR A 107 11.96 17.92 7.03
N GLY A 108 12.29 17.51 5.80
CA GLY A 108 13.62 16.97 5.47
C GLY A 108 13.88 15.54 5.98
N GLU A 109 12.96 14.96 6.73
CA GLU A 109 13.17 13.72 7.49
C GLU A 109 12.29 12.56 7.00
N PRO A 110 12.65 11.30 7.31
CA PRO A 110 11.75 10.18 7.10
C PRO A 110 10.49 10.30 7.97
N PHE A 111 9.36 9.78 7.48
CA PHE A 111 8.12 9.74 8.24
C PHE A 111 8.29 8.82 9.48
N PRO A 112 7.91 9.26 10.69
CA PRO A 112 7.99 8.42 11.88
C PRO A 112 6.93 7.31 11.84
N GLU A 113 7.37 6.06 11.65
CA GLU A 113 6.46 4.91 11.46
C GLU A 113 5.95 4.27 12.76
N THR A 114 6.52 4.63 13.92
CA THR A 114 6.13 4.05 15.23
C THR A 114 5.64 5.12 16.21
N PRO A 115 4.77 4.78 17.17
CA PRO A 115 4.33 5.72 18.21
C PRO A 115 5.50 6.38 18.95
N ASP A 116 6.54 5.61 19.32
CA ASP A 116 7.72 6.16 19.99
C ASP A 116 8.54 7.10 19.09
N ALA A 117 8.61 6.83 17.78
CA ALA A 117 9.25 7.73 16.83
C ALA A 117 8.44 9.03 16.68
N VAL A 118 7.11 8.93 16.68
CA VAL A 118 6.20 10.08 16.64
C VAL A 118 6.39 10.95 17.89
N GLU A 119 6.36 10.38 19.09
CA GLU A 119 6.55 11.15 20.32
C GLU A 119 7.95 11.78 20.41
N ARG A 120 9.01 11.07 19.99
CA ARG A 120 10.35 11.66 19.89
C ARG A 120 10.42 12.82 18.91
N TRP A 121 9.74 12.71 17.77
CA TRP A 121 9.68 13.80 16.80
C TRP A 121 8.89 14.99 17.37
N LEU A 122 7.72 14.75 17.97
CA LEU A 122 6.88 15.78 18.60
C LEU A 122 7.57 16.49 19.77
N ALA A 123 8.43 15.78 20.52
CA ALA A 123 9.22 16.37 21.60
C ALA A 123 10.35 17.27 21.10
N ARG A 124 10.88 16.98 19.90
CA ARG A 124 12.03 17.70 19.32
C ARG A 124 11.61 18.88 18.45
N ASP A 125 10.49 18.80 17.74
CA ASP A 125 9.97 19.89 16.91
C ASP A 125 9.30 20.96 17.81
N PRO A 126 9.87 22.17 17.93
CA PRO A 126 9.32 23.24 18.76
C PRO A 126 8.09 23.92 18.13
N GLY A 127 7.50 23.33 17.09
CA GLY A 127 6.40 23.92 16.31
C GLY A 127 6.88 24.64 15.05
N GLU A 128 8.06 24.33 14.52
CA GLU A 128 8.52 24.84 13.23
C GLU A 128 7.63 24.28 12.10
N HIS A 129 7.28 23.00 12.19
CA HIS A 129 6.50 22.29 11.18
C HIS A 129 5.04 22.10 11.61
N ARG A 130 4.31 23.20 11.89
CA ARG A 130 2.98 23.16 12.55
C ARG A 130 1.97 22.22 11.88
N LEU A 131 1.84 22.22 10.56
CA LEU A 131 0.93 21.32 9.84
C LEU A 131 1.33 19.84 9.96
N MET A 132 2.63 19.55 9.94
CA MET A 132 3.16 18.19 10.11
C MET A 132 2.98 17.72 11.56
N ARG A 133 3.16 18.62 12.52
CA ARG A 133 2.85 18.36 13.93
C ARG A 133 1.37 18.03 14.11
N ALA A 134 0.47 18.82 13.52
CA ALA A 134 -0.97 18.56 13.56
C ALA A 134 -1.32 17.21 12.93
N SER A 135 -0.71 16.84 11.79
CA SER A 135 -0.98 15.54 11.14
C SER A 135 -0.60 14.34 12.01
N LEU A 136 0.55 14.41 12.71
CA LEU A 136 0.94 13.37 13.67
C LEU A 136 0.00 13.31 14.88
N LEU A 137 -0.42 14.45 15.42
CA LEU A 137 -1.33 14.50 16.56
C LEU A 137 -2.71 13.92 16.21
N VAL A 138 -3.22 14.21 15.01
CA VAL A 138 -4.43 13.57 14.49
C VAL A 138 -4.23 12.05 14.40
N GLY A 139 -3.11 11.61 13.81
CA GLY A 139 -2.78 10.18 13.71
C GLY A 139 -2.66 9.45 15.06
N GLN A 140 -2.17 10.13 16.11
CA GLN A 140 -2.07 9.62 17.48
C GLN A 140 -3.39 9.69 18.27
N GLY A 141 -4.48 10.16 17.67
CA GLY A 141 -5.75 10.29 18.38
C GLY A 141 -5.76 11.42 19.42
N ARG A 142 -4.96 12.46 19.20
CA ARG A 142 -4.92 13.72 19.98
C ARG A 142 -5.55 14.88 19.18
N PRO A 143 -6.83 14.78 18.75
CA PRO A 143 -7.42 15.72 17.79
C PRO A 143 -7.65 17.12 18.36
N ARG A 144 -7.79 17.27 19.70
CA ARG A 144 -7.93 18.59 20.33
C ARG A 144 -6.67 19.43 20.18
N GLU A 145 -5.52 18.83 20.51
CA GLU A 145 -4.22 19.50 20.36
C GLU A 145 -3.90 19.82 18.90
N ALA A 146 -4.27 18.93 17.98
CA ALA A 146 -4.19 19.22 16.55
C ALA A 146 -5.08 20.40 16.16
N GLY A 147 -6.32 20.46 16.66
CA GLY A 147 -7.25 21.55 16.44
C GLY A 147 -6.72 22.90 16.91
N ASP A 148 -6.10 22.96 18.10
CA ASP A 148 -5.50 24.17 18.64
C ASP A 148 -4.36 24.69 17.75
N ILE A 149 -3.52 23.79 17.23
CA ILE A 149 -2.47 24.16 16.27
C ILE A 149 -3.08 24.67 14.97
N LEU A 150 -4.07 23.96 14.41
CA LEU A 150 -4.70 24.32 13.15
C LEU A 150 -5.41 25.68 13.21
N ALA A 151 -6.03 26.02 14.34
CA ALA A 151 -6.66 27.32 14.54
C ALA A 151 -5.65 28.49 14.51
N ALA A 152 -4.37 28.23 14.81
CA ALA A 152 -3.29 29.21 14.83
C ALA A 152 -2.38 29.18 13.59
N VAL A 153 -2.68 28.32 12.61
CA VAL A 153 -1.93 28.20 11.36
C VAL A 153 -2.68 28.89 10.23
N GLU A 154 -2.03 29.87 9.62
CA GLU A 154 -2.44 30.42 8.34
C GLU A 154 -1.71 29.64 7.22
N PRO A 155 -2.44 29.00 6.28
CA PRO A 155 -1.80 28.25 5.20
C PRO A 155 -1.04 29.17 4.23
N ALA A 156 0.20 28.81 3.87
CA ALA A 156 1.02 29.64 2.99
C ALA A 156 0.64 29.54 1.50
N ASP A 157 0.11 28.39 1.07
CA ASP A 157 -0.28 28.13 -0.31
C ASP A 157 -1.51 27.22 -0.43
N GLN A 158 -1.94 26.94 -1.67
CA GLN A 158 -3.10 26.09 -1.94
C GLN A 158 -2.91 24.64 -1.44
N ALA A 159 -1.68 24.12 -1.46
CA ALA A 159 -1.39 22.76 -0.99
C ALA A 159 -1.51 22.68 0.53
N GLU A 160 -0.98 23.67 1.23
CA GLU A 160 -1.15 23.81 2.67
C GLU A 160 -2.60 24.08 3.06
N ALA A 161 -3.34 24.91 2.30
CA ALA A 161 -4.74 25.19 2.58
C ALA A 161 -5.60 23.92 2.48
N PHE A 162 -5.34 23.08 1.47
CA PHE A 162 -6.01 21.80 1.34
C PHE A 162 -5.62 20.82 2.44
N LEU A 163 -4.34 20.76 2.84
CA LEU A 163 -3.90 19.92 3.95
C LEU A 163 -4.51 20.39 5.28
N HIS A 164 -4.55 21.70 5.51
CA HIS A 164 -5.18 22.31 6.67
C HIS A 164 -6.67 21.96 6.74
N ALA A 165 -7.41 22.08 5.64
CA ALA A 165 -8.81 21.69 5.58
C ALA A 165 -9.03 20.20 5.86
N GLN A 166 -8.19 19.31 5.30
CA GLN A 166 -8.22 17.88 5.59
C GLN A 166 -8.01 17.58 7.08
N LEU A 167 -6.98 18.17 7.68
CA LEU A 167 -6.64 17.95 9.08
C LEU A 167 -7.70 18.55 10.01
N SER A 168 -8.27 19.70 9.66
CA SER A 168 -9.33 20.36 10.43
C SER A 168 -10.61 19.51 10.47
N TRP A 169 -11.04 19.00 9.31
CA TRP A 169 -12.17 18.08 9.26
C TRP A 169 -11.86 16.79 10.04
N LEU A 170 -10.68 16.19 9.85
CA LEU A 170 -10.33 14.93 10.51
C LEU A 170 -10.23 15.09 12.04
N ALA A 171 -9.67 16.20 12.52
CA ALA A 171 -9.61 16.53 13.95
C ALA A 171 -11.02 16.74 14.54
N ALA A 172 -11.91 17.45 13.83
CA ALA A 172 -13.29 17.64 14.25
C ALA A 172 -14.03 16.29 14.29
N PHE A 173 -13.92 15.50 13.23
CA PHE A 173 -14.54 14.18 13.12
C PHE A 173 -14.08 13.22 14.23
N MET A 174 -12.76 13.19 14.52
CA MET A 174 -12.19 12.40 15.62
C MET A 174 -12.54 12.92 17.01
N SER A 175 -13.00 14.17 17.11
CA SER A 175 -13.54 14.76 18.33
C SER A 175 -15.05 14.57 18.45
N GLU A 176 -15.63 13.63 17.68
CA GLU A 176 -17.06 13.31 17.62
C GLU A 176 -17.93 14.47 17.13
N ARG A 177 -17.34 15.39 16.36
CA ARG A 177 -18.04 16.47 15.66
C ARG A 177 -17.99 16.19 14.16
N ASP A 178 -18.99 15.48 13.64
CA ASP A 178 -19.20 15.41 12.20
C ASP A 178 -19.79 16.75 11.73
N ASP A 179 -18.90 17.68 11.38
CA ASP A 179 -19.26 19.03 10.92
C ASP A 179 -19.34 19.05 9.38
N PRO A 180 -20.55 19.13 8.79
CA PRO A 180 -20.71 19.17 7.35
C PRO A 180 -20.07 20.40 6.71
N ALA A 181 -19.97 21.53 7.42
CA ALA A 181 -19.40 22.75 6.88
C ALA A 181 -17.88 22.60 6.67
N LEU A 182 -17.18 21.93 7.60
CA LEU A 182 -15.76 21.60 7.43
C LEU A 182 -15.54 20.63 6.27
N PHE A 183 -16.46 19.69 6.06
CA PHE A 183 -16.36 18.75 4.95
C PHE A 183 -16.61 19.42 3.59
N GLU A 184 -17.57 20.33 3.50
CA GLU A 184 -17.80 21.14 2.31
C GLU A 184 -16.64 22.11 2.05
N HIS A 185 -16.04 22.68 3.10
CA HIS A 185 -14.83 23.48 2.98
C HIS A 185 -13.65 22.67 2.40
N LEU A 186 -13.46 21.44 2.87
CA LEU A 186 -12.48 20.50 2.31
C LEU A 186 -12.72 20.24 0.81
N ARG A 187 -13.97 20.00 0.40
CA ARG A 187 -14.34 19.81 -1.01
C ARG A 187 -14.05 21.05 -1.84
N ALA A 188 -14.40 22.23 -1.33
CA ALA A 188 -14.11 23.51 -1.99
C ALA A 188 -12.59 23.73 -2.15
N ALA A 189 -11.80 23.40 -1.12
CA ALA A 189 -10.34 23.48 -1.18
C ALA A 189 -9.75 22.54 -2.25
N ALA A 190 -10.34 21.35 -2.44
CA ALA A 190 -9.95 20.48 -3.54
C ALA A 190 -10.23 21.11 -4.91
N VAL A 191 -11.36 21.81 -5.07
CA VAL A 191 -11.75 22.48 -6.33
C VAL A 191 -10.79 23.63 -6.67
N GLY A 192 -10.17 24.25 -5.67
CA GLY A 192 -9.15 25.29 -5.84
C GLY A 192 -7.92 24.88 -6.67
N PHE A 193 -7.64 23.57 -6.83
CA PHE A 193 -6.58 23.08 -7.72
C PHE A 193 -6.96 23.10 -9.22
N GLY A 194 -8.15 23.59 -9.57
CA GLY A 194 -8.66 23.61 -10.93
C GLY A 194 -9.34 22.30 -11.34
N THR A 195 -9.51 22.09 -12.64
CA THR A 195 -10.31 20.97 -13.17
C THR A 195 -9.48 19.78 -13.66
N ALA A 196 -8.16 19.92 -13.74
CA ALA A 196 -7.27 18.89 -14.27
C ALA A 196 -5.87 18.91 -13.62
N GLY A 197 -5.12 17.83 -13.83
CA GLY A 197 -3.73 17.72 -13.40
C GLY A 197 -3.53 16.93 -12.11
N ARG A 198 -2.26 16.62 -11.82
CA ARG A 198 -1.87 15.72 -10.73
C ARG A 198 -2.37 16.20 -9.36
N ALA A 199 -2.19 17.48 -9.04
CA ALA A 199 -2.60 18.02 -7.74
C ALA A 199 -4.12 17.88 -7.52
N ARG A 200 -4.93 18.15 -8.54
CA ARG A 200 -6.37 17.96 -8.53
C ARG A 200 -6.76 16.50 -8.33
N GLN A 201 -6.14 15.58 -9.08
CA GLN A 201 -6.40 14.14 -8.96
C GLN A 201 -6.09 13.59 -7.56
N VAL A 202 -4.97 14.02 -6.97
CA VAL A 202 -4.60 13.65 -5.60
C VAL A 202 -5.58 14.24 -4.60
N ALA A 203 -5.97 15.52 -4.75
CA ALA A 203 -6.94 16.16 -3.86
C ALA A 203 -8.30 15.44 -3.89
N ASP A 204 -8.82 15.11 -5.07
CA ASP A 204 -10.08 14.36 -5.20
C ASP A 204 -9.99 12.97 -4.57
N ALA A 205 -8.86 12.28 -4.74
CA ALA A 205 -8.63 10.99 -4.12
C ALA A 205 -8.53 11.07 -2.59
N SER A 206 -7.89 12.11 -2.05
CA SER A 206 -7.84 12.37 -0.62
C SER A 206 -9.23 12.65 -0.03
N VAL A 207 -10.08 13.39 -0.74
CA VAL A 207 -11.47 13.61 -0.31
C VAL A 207 -12.22 12.28 -0.23
N GLU A 208 -12.13 11.44 -1.26
CA GLU A 208 -12.79 10.11 -1.26
C GLU A 208 -12.23 9.17 -0.19
N MET A 209 -10.93 9.28 0.15
CA MET A 209 -10.33 8.56 1.28
C MET A 209 -10.96 9.01 2.62
N LEU A 210 -11.19 10.31 2.80
CA LEU A 210 -11.86 10.83 4.00
C LEU A 210 -13.36 10.46 4.03
N VAL A 211 -14.02 10.38 2.87
CA VAL A 211 -15.35 9.74 2.76
C VAL A 211 -15.28 8.30 3.26
N ALA A 212 -14.29 7.51 2.80
CA ALA A 212 -14.13 6.12 3.24
C ALA A 212 -13.99 6.01 4.77
N VAL A 213 -13.16 6.87 5.39
CA VAL A 213 -12.99 6.94 6.85
C VAL A 213 -14.31 7.24 7.55
N ARG A 214 -15.08 8.21 7.04
CA ARG A 214 -16.41 8.53 7.56
C ARG A 214 -17.37 7.34 7.42
N THR A 215 -17.40 6.68 6.26
CA THR A 215 -18.30 5.55 6.01
C THR A 215 -17.94 4.33 6.86
N VAL A 216 -16.65 4.02 7.10
CA VAL A 216 -16.24 2.96 8.05
C VAL A 216 -16.84 3.22 9.44
N ALA A 217 -16.80 4.47 9.89
CA ALA A 217 -17.25 4.84 11.22
C ALA A 217 -18.78 4.76 11.40
N LEU A 218 -19.53 4.94 10.31
CA LEU A 218 -20.99 5.11 10.33
C LEU A 218 -21.77 3.90 9.76
N GLU A 219 -21.34 3.34 8.63
CA GLU A 219 -22.14 2.44 7.77
C GLU A 219 -21.36 1.19 7.29
N GLY A 220 -20.05 1.12 7.52
CA GLY A 220 -19.22 -0.07 7.36
C GLY A 220 -18.67 -0.35 5.94
N ASP A 221 -19.27 0.15 4.86
CA ASP A 221 -18.76 -0.07 3.50
C ASP A 221 -17.78 1.02 3.03
N TRP A 222 -16.49 0.70 3.12
CA TRP A 222 -15.38 1.59 2.81
C TRP A 222 -14.77 1.36 1.43
N ILE A 223 -15.18 0.29 0.74
CA ILE A 223 -14.56 -0.12 -0.51
C ILE A 223 -14.94 0.84 -1.62
N GLU A 224 -16.22 1.19 -1.76
CA GLU A 224 -16.71 2.01 -2.88
C GLU A 224 -16.06 3.41 -2.93
N PRO A 225 -15.93 4.17 -1.81
CA PRO A 225 -15.23 5.44 -1.83
C PRO A 225 -13.76 5.29 -2.27
N LEU A 226 -13.05 4.26 -1.82
CA LEU A 226 -11.67 4.02 -2.26
C LEU A 226 -11.56 3.58 -3.73
N VAL A 227 -12.57 2.88 -4.26
CA VAL A 227 -12.66 2.61 -5.70
C VAL A 227 -12.87 3.91 -6.49
N ARG A 228 -13.67 4.86 -5.97
CA ARG A 228 -13.79 6.19 -6.59
C ARG A 228 -12.47 6.97 -6.51
N ALA A 229 -11.78 6.95 -5.36
CA ALA A 229 -10.44 7.51 -5.22
C ALA A 229 -9.48 6.93 -6.27
N ARG A 230 -9.52 5.60 -6.46
CA ARG A 230 -8.74 4.92 -7.50
C ARG A 230 -9.05 5.47 -8.89
N ARG A 231 -10.32 5.64 -9.25
CA ARG A 231 -10.73 6.16 -10.56
C ARG A 231 -10.20 7.59 -10.76
N SER A 232 -10.28 8.44 -9.75
CA SER A 232 -9.75 9.82 -9.78
C SER A 232 -8.24 9.87 -10.03
N LEU A 233 -7.48 8.93 -9.44
CA LEU A 233 -6.02 8.87 -9.62
C LEU A 233 -5.58 8.36 -11.00
N GLY A 234 -6.44 7.70 -11.78
CA GLY A 234 -6.09 7.22 -13.13
C GLY A 234 -4.83 6.33 -13.13
N ASP A 235 -3.86 6.61 -13.99
CA ASP A 235 -2.64 5.79 -14.08
C ASP A 235 -1.61 6.07 -12.98
N LEU A 236 -1.72 7.19 -12.25
CA LEU A 236 -0.80 7.52 -11.16
C LEU A 236 -0.76 6.44 -10.07
N ALA A 237 -1.93 5.89 -9.73
CA ALA A 237 -2.04 4.87 -8.69
C ALA A 237 -1.45 3.52 -9.13
N ARG A 238 -1.56 3.17 -10.42
CA ARG A 238 -0.98 1.94 -10.98
C ARG A 238 0.55 1.95 -10.87
N ASP A 239 1.16 3.07 -11.21
CA ASP A 239 2.60 3.20 -11.29
C ASP A 239 3.26 3.12 -9.90
N VAL A 240 2.65 3.75 -8.91
CA VAL A 240 3.10 3.69 -7.52
C VAL A 240 2.84 2.32 -6.91
N ALA A 241 1.68 1.70 -7.17
CA ALA A 241 1.40 0.34 -6.74
C ALA A 241 2.41 -0.68 -7.30
N PHE A 242 2.75 -0.56 -8.58
CA PHE A 242 3.73 -1.44 -9.18
C PHE A 242 5.11 -1.28 -8.51
N ARG A 243 5.61 -0.04 -8.41
CA ARG A 243 6.97 0.25 -7.92
C ARG A 243 7.16 -0.04 -6.43
N HIS A 244 6.17 0.28 -5.60
CA HIS A 244 6.33 0.22 -4.15
C HIS A 244 5.72 -1.02 -3.51
N MET A 245 4.82 -1.74 -4.20
CA MET A 245 4.15 -2.91 -3.62
C MET A 245 4.48 -4.19 -4.36
N PHE A 246 4.50 -4.17 -5.70
CA PHE A 246 4.79 -5.35 -6.52
C PHE A 246 6.27 -5.63 -6.64
N LEU A 247 7.07 -4.62 -6.98
CA LEU A 247 8.50 -4.79 -7.26
C LEU A 247 9.30 -5.32 -6.06
N PRO A 248 9.08 -4.87 -4.81
CA PRO A 248 9.78 -5.43 -3.65
C PRO A 248 9.44 -6.91 -3.40
N ARG A 249 8.18 -7.30 -3.58
CA ARG A 249 7.74 -8.70 -3.46
C ARG A 249 8.35 -9.57 -4.55
N LEU A 250 8.30 -9.12 -5.80
CA LEU A 250 8.97 -9.82 -6.91
C LEU A 250 10.47 -9.99 -6.67
N ARG A 251 11.14 -8.96 -6.14
CA ARG A 251 12.56 -9.06 -5.74
C ARG A 251 12.75 -10.09 -4.64
N HIS A 252 11.96 -10.04 -3.57
CA HIS A 252 12.07 -10.98 -2.46
C HIS A 252 11.88 -12.43 -2.91
N TYR A 253 10.78 -12.73 -3.61
CA TYR A 253 10.53 -14.08 -4.13
C TYR A 253 11.53 -14.50 -5.21
N GLY A 254 12.00 -13.57 -6.05
CA GLY A 254 13.08 -13.81 -7.00
C GLY A 254 14.40 -14.14 -6.30
N THR A 255 14.73 -13.47 -5.19
CA THR A 255 15.90 -13.80 -4.37
C THR A 255 15.77 -15.17 -3.72
N VAL A 256 14.61 -15.50 -3.14
CA VAL A 256 14.36 -16.84 -2.57
C VAL A 256 14.48 -17.92 -3.65
N ALA A 257 13.90 -17.70 -4.83
CA ALA A 257 14.01 -18.59 -5.98
C ALA A 257 15.46 -18.78 -6.43
N ALA A 258 16.23 -17.70 -6.49
CA ALA A 258 17.65 -17.74 -6.82
C ALA A 258 18.44 -18.53 -5.76
N LEU A 259 18.20 -18.29 -4.46
CA LEU A 259 18.87 -19.00 -3.37
C LEU A 259 18.54 -20.50 -3.37
N VAL A 260 17.28 -20.86 -3.59
CA VAL A 260 16.86 -22.27 -3.72
C VAL A 260 17.49 -22.90 -4.96
N GLY A 261 17.51 -22.18 -6.09
CA GLY A 261 18.18 -22.62 -7.32
C GLY A 261 19.67 -22.88 -7.12
N VAL A 262 20.37 -21.93 -6.47
CA VAL A 262 21.80 -22.07 -6.11
C VAL A 262 22.01 -23.24 -5.15
N GLY A 263 21.16 -23.40 -4.13
CA GLY A 263 21.24 -24.50 -3.17
C GLY A 263 21.02 -25.87 -3.81
N LEU A 264 20.07 -25.99 -4.74
CA LEU A 264 19.83 -27.21 -5.51
C LEU A 264 21.03 -27.55 -6.41
N ILE A 265 21.64 -26.55 -7.05
CA ILE A 265 22.87 -26.71 -7.84
C ILE A 265 24.02 -27.17 -6.93
N ALA A 266 24.19 -26.55 -5.75
CA ALA A 266 25.25 -26.90 -4.81
C ALA A 266 25.12 -28.34 -4.27
N VAL A 267 23.91 -28.75 -3.85
CA VAL A 267 23.62 -30.13 -3.42
C VAL A 267 23.93 -31.13 -4.52
N GLN A 268 23.61 -30.80 -5.77
CA GLN A 268 23.89 -31.66 -6.92
C GLN A 268 25.37 -31.77 -7.26
N ILE A 269 26.14 -30.69 -7.15
CA ILE A 269 27.60 -30.75 -7.26
C ILE A 269 28.18 -31.65 -6.16
N SER A 270 27.67 -31.55 -4.93
CA SER A 270 28.12 -32.38 -3.80
C SER A 270 27.73 -33.85 -3.94
N LEU A 271 26.61 -34.17 -4.60
CA LEU A 271 26.15 -35.54 -4.86
C LEU A 271 26.71 -36.13 -6.17
N GLY A 272 27.23 -35.28 -7.05
CA GLY A 272 27.76 -35.63 -8.38
C GLY A 272 29.29 -35.69 -8.45
N SER A 273 30.01 -35.57 -7.33
CA SER A 273 31.43 -35.90 -7.29
C SER A 273 31.61 -37.43 -7.26
N PRO A 274 32.19 -38.05 -8.30
CA PRO A 274 32.67 -39.43 -8.20
C PRO A 274 33.77 -39.58 -7.15
#